data_AF-A0A829MGV7-F1
#
_entry.id   AF-A0A829MGV7-F1
#
_cell.length_a   1.000
_cell.length_b   1.000
_cell.length_c   1.000
_cell.angle_alpha   90.00
_cell.angle_beta   90.00
_cell.angle_gamma   90.00
#
_symmetry.space_group_name_H-M   'P 1'
#
loop_
_entity.id
_entity.type
_entity.pdbx_description
1 polymer ?
#
loop_
_entity_poly.entity_id
_entity_poly.type
_entity_poly.pdbx_seq_one_letter_code
_entity_poly.pdbx_strand_id
1 'polypeptide(L)'
;MGIDREEVVESLIAADAYQPQSIEAPLSHGDQESKHLSDLLGNEDPALEHVTNREAVRPLLANLPLRERTVLELRFFKGMTQSQIAAQIGVSQMHVSRILSDTLRYLREQMA
;
A
#
# COMPACT_ATOMS: atom_id res chain seq x y z
N MET A 1 3.03 47.46 -17.72
CA MET A 1 3.08 46.51 -16.59
C MET A 1 1.79 45.70 -16.64
N GLY A 2 1.72 44.48 -17.17
CA GLY A 2 2.80 43.52 -17.44
C GLY A 2 2.88 42.46 -16.35
N ILE A 3 1.74 41.86 -15.98
CA ILE A 3 1.61 40.58 -15.25
C ILE A 3 0.23 40.01 -15.66
N ASP A 4 0.17 38.73 -16.04
CA ASP A 4 -1.09 38.05 -16.39
C ASP A 4 -1.90 37.76 -15.12
N ARG A 5 -3.24 37.69 -15.21
CA ARG A 5 -4.10 37.48 -14.04
C ARG A 5 -3.82 36.13 -13.38
N GLU A 6 -3.44 35.12 -14.17
CA GLU A 6 -3.04 33.81 -13.66
C GLU A 6 -1.76 33.88 -12.83
N GLU A 7 -0.79 34.68 -13.25
CA GLU A 7 0.48 34.88 -12.55
C GLU A 7 0.32 35.64 -11.22
N VAL A 8 -0.68 36.54 -11.14
CA VAL A 8 -1.10 37.19 -9.89
C VAL A 8 -1.77 36.20 -8.93
N VAL A 9 -2.61 35.28 -9.44
CA VAL A 9 -3.27 34.26 -8.62
C VAL A 9 -2.25 33.25 -8.09
N GLU A 10 -1.31 32.81 -8.92
CA GLU A 10 -0.22 31.92 -8.52
C GLU A 10 0.68 32.57 -7.46
N SER A 11 1.00 33.86 -7.62
CA SER A 11 1.76 34.63 -6.61
C SER A 11 1.01 34.77 -5.28
N LEU A 12 -0.30 34.97 -5.32
CA LEU A 12 -1.13 35.05 -4.11
C LEU A 12 -1.22 33.70 -3.39
N ILE A 13 -1.32 32.59 -4.12
CA ILE A 13 -1.31 31.23 -3.57
C ILE A 13 0.07 30.90 -2.98
N ALA A 14 1.14 31.28 -3.67
CA ALA A 14 2.51 31.09 -3.18
C ALA A 14 2.80 31.92 -1.91
N ALA A 15 2.22 33.12 -1.81
CA ALA A 15 2.31 33.95 -0.61
C ALA A 15 1.53 33.37 0.58
N ASP A 16 0.35 32.78 0.34
CA ASP A 16 -0.46 32.12 1.35
C ASP A 16 0.18 30.82 1.87
N ALA A 17 0.88 30.09 0.98
CA ALA A 17 1.65 28.88 1.33
C ALA A 17 2.85 29.15 2.26
N TYR A 18 3.28 30.40 2.41
CA TYR A 18 4.45 30.79 3.22
C TYR A 18 4.11 31.30 4.63
N GLN A 19 2.85 31.21 5.06
CA GLN A 19 2.49 31.32 6.48
C GLN A 19 2.31 29.92 7.08
N PRO A 20 3.37 29.29 7.63
CA PRO A 20 3.21 28.05 8.37
C PRO A 20 2.35 28.31 9.61
N GLN A 21 1.06 27.98 9.54
CA GLN A 21 0.20 27.97 10.72
C GLN A 21 0.59 26.77 11.58
N SER A 22 0.73 27.00 12.89
CA SER A 22 1.09 25.92 13.82
C SER A 22 0.00 24.86 13.84
N ILE A 23 0.39 23.59 13.71
CA ILE A 23 -0.49 22.43 13.87
C ILE A 23 -1.12 22.39 15.28
N GLU A 24 -0.44 22.99 16.26
CA GLU A 24 -0.90 23.14 17.64
C GLU A 24 -1.75 24.40 17.87
N ALA A 25 -2.04 25.22 16.84
CA ALA A 25 -2.87 26.40 17.03
C ALA A 25 -4.32 26.00 17.40
N PRO A 26 -4.87 26.50 18.52
CA PRO A 26 -6.25 26.23 18.90
C PRO A 26 -7.21 26.94 17.92
N LEU A 27 -8.16 26.20 17.36
CA LEU A 27 -9.09 26.69 16.34
C LEU A 27 -10.23 27.57 16.91
N SER A 28 -10.38 27.66 18.24
CA SER A 28 -11.45 28.42 18.88
C SER A 28 -10.94 29.23 20.07
N HIS A 29 -11.32 30.51 20.13
CA HIS A 29 -11.08 31.40 21.28
C HIS A 29 -12.35 31.44 22.14
N GLY A 30 -12.57 30.41 22.95
CA GLY A 30 -13.67 30.33 23.91
C GLY A 30 -13.62 29.03 24.72
N ASP A 31 -13.98 29.10 26.00
CA ASP A 31 -13.85 28.08 27.08
C ASP A 31 -14.56 26.72 26.87
N GLN A 32 -14.59 26.18 25.66
CA GLN A 32 -15.00 24.80 25.39
C GLN A 32 -13.95 24.15 24.49
N GLU A 33 -13.12 23.33 25.13
CA GLU A 33 -12.24 22.32 24.51
C GLU A 33 -11.58 22.80 23.21
N SER A 34 -10.46 23.50 23.35
CA SER A 34 -9.62 23.98 22.26
C SER A 34 -9.28 22.84 21.28
N LYS A 35 -10.05 22.71 20.19
CA LYS A 35 -9.77 21.76 19.11
C LYS A 35 -8.55 22.26 18.33
N HIS A 36 -7.54 21.42 18.19
CA HIS A 36 -6.34 21.74 17.42
C HIS A 36 -6.52 21.31 15.96
N LEU A 37 -5.80 21.93 15.03
CA LEU A 37 -5.83 21.54 13.62
C LEU A 37 -5.40 20.07 13.41
N SER A 38 -4.51 19.57 14.28
CA SER A 38 -4.14 18.15 14.37
C SER A 38 -5.33 17.21 14.56
N ASP A 39 -6.38 17.64 15.26
CA ASP A 39 -7.52 16.78 15.61
C ASP A 39 -8.46 16.55 14.43
N LEU A 40 -8.30 17.32 13.35
CA LEU A 40 -9.03 17.21 12.09
C LEU A 40 -8.23 16.52 10.99
N LEU A 41 -6.92 16.34 11.19
CA LEU A 41 -6.04 15.64 10.26
C LEU A 41 -6.19 14.13 10.49
N GLY A 42 -7.00 13.48 9.65
CA GLY A 42 -7.06 12.02 9.60
C GLY A 42 -5.70 11.44 9.21
N ASN A 43 -5.23 10.44 9.96
CA ASN A 43 -4.03 9.71 9.61
C ASN A 43 -4.30 8.75 8.43
N GLU A 44 -3.28 8.49 7.62
CA GLU A 44 -3.32 7.39 6.66
C GLU A 44 -3.59 6.10 7.41
N ASP A 45 -4.65 5.37 7.05
CA ASP A 45 -4.94 4.05 7.62
C ASP A 45 -4.18 2.98 6.81
N PRO A 46 -3.13 2.36 7.37
CA PRO A 46 -2.39 1.30 6.67
C PRO A 46 -3.28 0.09 6.34
N ALA A 47 -4.38 -0.11 7.09
CA ALA A 47 -5.35 -1.15 6.80
C ALA A 47 -6.11 -0.91 5.49
N LEU A 48 -6.31 0.34 5.08
CA LEU A 48 -6.90 0.66 3.77
C LEU A 48 -5.96 0.29 2.61
N GLU A 49 -4.65 0.48 2.77
CA GLU A 49 -3.65 0.06 1.78
C GLU A 49 -3.62 -1.47 1.61
N HIS A 50 -3.80 -2.21 2.71
CA HIS A 50 -3.93 -3.66 2.67
C HIS A 50 -5.18 -4.16 1.92
N VAL A 51 -6.29 -3.41 1.93
CA VAL A 51 -7.50 -3.75 1.16
C VAL A 51 -7.25 -3.64 -0.34
N THR A 52 -6.64 -2.54 -0.79
CA THR A 52 -6.28 -2.34 -2.20
C THR A 52 -5.35 -3.43 -2.72
N ASN A 53 -4.32 -3.77 -1.94
CA ASN A 53 -3.38 -4.84 -2.27
C ASN A 53 -4.07 -6.21 -2.34
N ARG A 54 -5.01 -6.50 -1.43
CA ARG A 54 -5.72 -7.79 -1.41
C ARG A 54 -6.64 -7.97 -2.61
N GLU A 55 -7.33 -6.91 -3.03
CA GLU A 55 -8.17 -6.94 -4.24
C GLU A 55 -7.34 -7.03 -5.52
N ALA A 56 -6.16 -6.38 -5.57
CA ALA A 56 -5.25 -6.46 -6.72
C ALA A 56 -4.63 -7.86 -6.91
N VAL A 57 -4.28 -8.54 -5.81
CA VAL A 57 -3.66 -9.88 -5.85
C VAL A 57 -4.64 -10.98 -6.26
N ARG A 58 -5.92 -10.84 -5.90
CA ARG A 58 -6.94 -11.88 -6.08
C ARG A 58 -7.12 -12.35 -7.54
N PRO A 59 -7.26 -11.47 -8.56
CA PRO A 59 -7.31 -11.90 -9.96
C PRO A 59 -5.98 -12.47 -10.45
N LEU A 60 -4.83 -11.96 -9.95
CA LEU A 60 -3.52 -12.48 -10.33
C LEU A 60 -3.34 -13.93 -9.86
N LEU A 61 -3.74 -14.25 -8.62
CA LEU A 61 -3.72 -15.63 -8.10
C LEU A 61 -4.64 -16.57 -8.88
N ALA A 62 -5.77 -16.07 -9.39
CA ALA A 62 -6.70 -16.87 -10.19
C ALA A 62 -6.11 -17.26 -11.56
N ASN A 63 -5.27 -16.39 -12.13
CA ASN A 63 -4.60 -16.61 -13.41
C ASN A 63 -3.32 -17.45 -13.31
N LEU A 64 -2.85 -17.76 -12.10
CA LEU A 64 -1.66 -18.59 -11.94
C LEU A 64 -1.88 -20.02 -12.46
N PRO A 65 -0.87 -20.58 -13.17
CA PRO A 65 -0.76 -22.00 -13.42
C PRO A 65 -1.10 -22.83 -12.18
N LEU A 66 -1.87 -23.91 -12.39
CA LEU A 66 -2.38 -24.74 -11.30
C LEU A 66 -1.28 -25.17 -10.32
N ARG A 67 -0.11 -25.53 -10.85
CA ARG A 67 1.04 -25.97 -10.06
C ARG A 67 1.56 -24.90 -9.10
N GLU A 68 1.71 -23.66 -9.56
CA GLU A 68 2.19 -22.53 -8.76
C GLU A 68 1.19 -22.19 -7.66
N ARG A 69 -0.10 -22.14 -8.02
CA ARG A 69 -1.20 -21.95 -7.07
C ARG A 69 -1.25 -23.03 -6.00
N THR A 70 -1.09 -24.31 -6.37
CA THR A 70 -1.01 -25.40 -5.39
C THR A 70 0.17 -25.25 -4.45
N VAL A 71 1.35 -24.85 -4.95
CA VAL A 71 2.53 -24.62 -4.13
C VAL A 71 2.33 -23.45 -3.16
N LEU A 72 1.69 -22.36 -3.59
CA LEU A 72 1.30 -21.25 -2.70
C LEU A 72 0.28 -21.69 -1.64
N GLU A 73 -0.73 -22.46 -2.02
CA GLU A 73 -1.73 -22.98 -1.09
C GLU A 73 -1.08 -23.82 0.02
N LEU A 74 -0.24 -24.77 -0.37
CA LEU A 74 0.46 -25.64 0.58
C LEU A 74 1.39 -24.82 1.49
N ARG A 75 2.09 -23.82 0.93
CA ARG A 75 3.07 -23.01 1.69
C ARG A 75 2.44 -22.04 2.67
N PHE A 76 1.42 -21.30 2.25
CA PHE A 76 0.90 -20.14 2.98
C PHE A 76 -0.43 -20.41 3.67
N PHE A 77 -1.25 -21.34 3.16
CA PHE A 77 -2.54 -21.68 3.76
C PHE A 77 -2.48 -22.96 4.58
N LYS A 78 -1.69 -23.96 4.15
CA LYS A 78 -1.50 -25.22 4.89
C LYS A 78 -0.23 -25.25 5.74
N GLY A 79 0.58 -24.19 5.69
CA GLY A 79 1.77 -24.02 6.53
C GLY A 79 2.90 -25.02 6.29
N MET A 80 2.91 -25.71 5.16
CA MET A 80 3.90 -26.75 4.88
C MET A 80 5.27 -26.17 4.56
N THR A 81 6.33 -26.88 4.95
CA THR A 81 7.71 -26.54 4.57
C THR A 81 7.95 -26.89 3.10
N GLN A 82 8.94 -26.25 2.46
CA GLN A 82 9.26 -26.55 1.05
C GLN A 82 9.67 -28.02 0.84
N SER A 83 10.32 -28.66 1.82
CA SER A 83 10.66 -30.09 1.77
C SER A 83 9.42 -30.97 1.87
N GLN A 84 8.45 -30.62 2.72
CA GLN A 84 7.16 -31.34 2.80
C GLN A 84 6.36 -31.20 1.51
N ILE A 85 6.31 -30.00 0.92
CA ILE A 85 5.67 -29.75 -0.37
C ILE A 85 6.35 -30.56 -1.47
N ALA A 86 7.69 -30.55 -1.49
CA ALA A 86 8.49 -31.28 -2.47
C ALA A 86 8.20 -32.79 -2.42
N ALA A 87 8.12 -33.36 -1.22
CA ALA A 87 7.72 -34.75 -1.03
C ALA A 87 6.30 -35.03 -1.52
N GLN A 88 5.35 -34.12 -1.25
CA GLN A 88 3.95 -34.30 -1.65
C GLN A 88 3.72 -34.24 -3.17
N ILE A 89 4.46 -33.39 -3.89
CA ILE A 89 4.28 -33.22 -5.35
C ILE A 89 5.36 -33.92 -6.19
N GLY A 90 6.24 -34.71 -5.56
CA GLY A 90 7.23 -35.56 -6.25
C GLY A 90 8.39 -34.82 -6.90
N VAL A 91 8.90 -33.74 -6.29
CA VAL A 91 10.05 -32.97 -6.80
C VAL A 91 11.08 -32.68 -5.72
N SER A 92 12.16 -31.97 -6.06
CA SER A 92 13.15 -31.51 -5.08
C SER A 92 12.70 -30.23 -4.37
N GLN A 93 13.18 -30.00 -3.14
CA GLN A 93 12.94 -28.76 -2.40
C GLN A 93 13.45 -27.53 -3.16
N MET A 94 14.58 -27.64 -3.87
CA MET A 94 15.09 -26.57 -4.73
C MET A 94 14.13 -26.22 -5.87
N HIS A 95 13.43 -27.21 -6.43
CA HIS A 95 12.39 -26.95 -7.43
C HIS A 95 11.22 -26.17 -6.83
N VAL A 96 10.76 -26.53 -5.62
CA VAL A 96 9.71 -25.79 -4.90
C VAL A 96 10.17 -24.36 -4.58
N SER A 97 11.42 -24.19 -4.15
CA SER A 97 12.01 -22.89 -3.88
C SER A 97 11.97 -21.99 -5.12
N ARG A 98 12.42 -22.51 -6.27
CA ARG A 98 12.37 -21.78 -7.55
C ARG A 98 10.95 -21.38 -7.92
N ILE A 99 9.97 -22.30 -7.85
CA ILE A 99 8.56 -21.99 -8.11
C ILE A 99 8.09 -20.82 -7.23
N LEU A 100 8.34 -20.87 -5.92
CA LEU A 100 7.90 -19.82 -5.00
C LEU A 100 8.56 -18.47 -5.32
N SER A 101 9.87 -18.46 -5.54
CA SER A 101 10.60 -17.23 -5.87
C SER A 101 10.12 -16.59 -7.18
N ASP A 102 9.93 -17.39 -8.22
CA ASP A 102 9.50 -16.92 -9.54
C ASP A 102 8.05 -16.42 -9.49
N THR A 103 7.16 -17.16 -8.83
CA THR A 103 5.75 -16.79 -8.67
C THR A 103 5.61 -15.49 -7.86
N LEU A 104 6.33 -15.37 -6.74
CA LEU A 104 6.27 -14.16 -5.91
C LEU A 104 6.87 -12.94 -6.61
N ARG A 105 7.88 -13.13 -7.46
CA ARG A 105 8.43 -12.06 -8.30
C ARG A 105 7.39 -11.60 -9.31
N TYR A 106 6.79 -12.53 -10.05
CA TYR A 106 5.71 -12.25 -11.00
C TYR A 106 4.56 -11.48 -10.34
N LEU A 107 4.07 -11.93 -9.18
CA LEU A 107 2.99 -11.25 -8.48
C LEU A 107 3.37 -9.82 -8.08
N ARG A 108 4.62 -9.57 -7.64
CA ARG A 108 5.10 -8.22 -7.31
C ARG A 108 5.20 -7.33 -8.54
N GLU A 109 5.70 -7.83 -9.66
CA GLU A 109 5.82 -7.08 -10.91
C GLU A 109 4.46 -6.66 -11.48
N GLN A 110 3.43 -7.49 -11.29
CA GLN A 110 2.07 -7.20 -11.77
C GLN A 110 1.26 -6.26 -10.85
N MET A 111 1.75 -5.98 -9.65
CA MET A 111 1.12 -5.04 -8.70
C MET A 111 1.71 -3.62 -8.77
N ALA A 112 2.88 -3.46 -9.39
CA ALA A 112 3.56 -2.18 -9.58
C ALA A 112 3.04 -1.46 -10.84
#